data_AF-A0A1F6VNW7-F1
#
_entry.id   AF-A0A1F6VNW7-F1
#
_cell.length_a   1.000
_cell.length_b   1.000
_cell.length_c   1.000
_cell.angle_alpha   90.00
_cell.angle_beta   90.00
_cell.angle_gamma   90.00
#
_symmetry.space_group_name_H-M   'P 1'
#
loop_
_entity.id
_entity.type
_entity.pdbx_description
1 polymer ?
#
loop_
_entity_poly.entity_id
_entity_poly.type
_entity_poly.pdbx_seq_one_letter_code
_entity_poly.pdbx_strand_id
1 'polypeptide(L)'
;MGRENFFVKTEESLNSESHIKKTGLEISTQNYERAAKTLGIIVEQISELSIPEKIIQDWKILFASIRIVDHKIDHIVEIEKRQRFIQEISSFLKRNVVDFSNDKDLERAMSNIEILSANLKDGQKEIFYDLLLDILKITEKIKVEEDPEKLVDLTRLEGQITSRIFILFLPEEFKLSNKYNKLIHALTRLGRVGNSFDSFVDLPLDYANKQIRVRPNVLNRMLFFGAVLSDGLSIIKDTGLFRDLIKDFFMEVKATIKGNSEK
;
A
#
# COMPACT_ATOMS: atom_id res chain seq x y z
N MET A 1 36.20 51.51 10.91
CA MET A 1 35.42 50.36 11.42
C MET A 1 34.01 50.45 10.87
N GLY A 2 33.49 49.38 10.27
CA GLY A 2 32.06 49.18 10.05
C GLY A 2 31.54 49.37 8.61
N ARG A 3 31.89 48.46 7.69
CA ARG A 3 31.04 48.06 6.55
C ARG A 3 31.29 46.59 6.16
N GLU A 4 31.14 45.71 7.14
CA GLU A 4 30.85 44.30 6.93
C GLU A 4 29.65 44.02 7.84
N ASN A 5 28.47 43.82 7.26
CA ASN A 5 27.26 43.26 7.91
C ASN A 5 25.98 43.41 7.05
N PHE A 6 26.08 43.80 5.78
CA PHE A 6 24.89 43.88 4.91
C PHE A 6 24.67 42.64 4.03
N PHE A 7 25.57 41.65 4.05
CA PHE A 7 25.45 40.43 3.23
C PHE A 7 25.14 39.14 4.00
N VAL A 8 25.13 39.17 5.34
CA VAL A 8 24.81 37.98 6.17
C VAL A 8 23.31 37.90 6.51
N LYS A 9 22.57 39.00 6.36
CA LYS A 9 21.15 39.08 6.77
C LYS A 9 20.14 38.61 5.72
N THR A 10 20.60 38.22 4.54
CA THR A 10 19.73 37.73 3.44
C THR A 10 19.72 36.21 3.30
N GLU A 11 20.65 35.48 3.92
CA GLU A 11 20.64 34.00 3.90
C GLU A 11 19.94 33.39 5.13
N GLU A 12 19.91 34.08 6.27
CA GLU A 12 19.19 33.61 7.47
C GLU A 12 17.66 33.88 7.43
N SER A 13 17.19 34.75 6.54
CA SER A 13 15.75 35.02 6.36
C SER A 13 15.08 34.15 5.28
N LEU A 14 15.85 33.34 4.55
CA LEU A 14 15.34 32.38 3.57
C LEU A 14 15.27 30.93 4.11
N ASN A 15 15.82 30.69 5.30
CA ASN A 15 15.88 29.36 5.92
C ASN A 15 14.93 29.17 7.12
N SER A 16 14.04 30.12 7.42
CA SER A 16 13.19 30.07 8.63
C SER A 16 11.67 29.91 8.39
N GLU A 17 11.18 29.85 7.14
CA GLU A 17 9.74 29.69 6.87
C GLU A 17 9.41 28.65 5.78
N SER A 18 9.99 27.45 5.90
CA SER A 18 9.40 26.26 5.24
C SER A 18 9.21 25.09 6.21
N HIS A 19 8.70 25.38 7.41
CA HIS A 19 7.84 24.39 8.09
C HIS A 19 6.49 24.33 7.37
N ILE A 20 6.50 23.91 6.10
CA ILE A 20 5.31 23.42 5.43
C ILE A 20 4.83 22.26 6.29
N LYS A 21 3.69 22.44 6.95
CA LYS A 21 2.95 21.34 7.57
C LYS A 21 2.71 20.32 6.46
N LYS A 22 3.56 19.29 6.39
CA LYS A 22 3.36 18.18 5.47
C LYS A 22 1.94 17.67 5.62
N THR A 23 1.24 17.53 4.50
CA THR A 23 -0.12 17.00 4.47
C THR A 23 -0.11 15.55 4.97
N GLY A 24 -1.23 15.04 5.50
CA GLY A 24 -1.29 13.63 5.93
C GLY A 24 -0.92 12.65 4.81
N LEU A 25 -1.33 12.96 3.57
CA LEU A 25 -0.98 12.17 2.40
C LEU A 25 0.55 12.12 2.14
N GLU A 26 1.27 13.23 2.33
CA GLU A 26 2.73 13.28 2.17
C GLU A 26 3.49 12.46 3.23
N ILE A 27 3.02 12.47 4.48
CA ILE A 27 3.61 11.67 5.57
C ILE A 27 3.35 10.18 5.34
N SER A 28 2.12 9.83 4.92
CA SER A 28 1.75 8.47 4.54
C SER A 28 2.61 7.98 3.36
N THR A 29 2.82 8.80 2.33
CA THR A 29 3.66 8.44 1.18
C THR A 29 5.11 8.12 1.59
N GLN A 30 5.71 8.93 2.47
CA GLN A 30 7.07 8.68 2.99
C GLN A 30 7.20 7.38 3.79
N ASN A 31 6.14 6.96 4.47
CA ASN A 31 6.17 5.71 5.22
C ASN A 31 5.94 4.49 4.30
N TYR A 32 5.19 4.64 3.20
CA TYR A 32 5.12 3.66 2.12
C TYR A 32 6.46 3.49 1.38
N GLU A 33 7.29 4.54 1.32
CA GLU A 33 8.66 4.39 0.81
C GLU A 33 9.54 3.49 1.69
N ARG A 34 9.29 3.49 3.01
CA ARG A 34 9.97 2.59 3.96
C ARG A 34 9.44 1.16 3.83
N ALA A 35 8.12 1.00 3.70
CA ALA A 35 7.51 -0.32 3.48
C ALA A 35 8.09 -1.03 2.25
N ALA A 36 8.37 -0.32 1.16
CA ALA A 36 9.04 -0.88 -0.02
C ALA A 36 10.46 -1.39 0.27
N LYS A 37 11.24 -0.65 1.07
CA LYS A 37 12.60 -1.07 1.48
C LYS A 37 12.54 -2.30 2.38
N THR A 38 11.64 -2.30 3.35
CA THR A 38 11.45 -3.42 4.28
C THR A 38 10.97 -4.67 3.55
N LEU A 39 10.06 -4.52 2.58
CA LEU A 39 9.69 -5.59 1.67
C LEU A 39 10.91 -6.12 0.91
N GLY A 40 11.79 -5.23 0.44
CA GLY A 40 13.06 -5.58 -0.18
C GLY A 40 13.92 -6.49 0.70
N ILE A 41 14.19 -6.06 1.93
CA ILE A 41 14.98 -6.83 2.90
C ILE A 41 14.38 -8.22 3.14
N ILE A 42 13.05 -8.30 3.30
CA ILE A 42 12.35 -9.57 3.50
C ILE A 42 12.53 -10.49 2.29
N VAL A 43 12.37 -9.95 1.08
CA VAL A 43 12.51 -10.71 -0.15
C VAL A 43 13.93 -11.23 -0.32
N GLU A 44 14.95 -10.39 -0.12
CA GLU A 44 16.36 -10.79 -0.19
C GLU A 44 16.70 -11.89 0.82
N GLN A 45 16.16 -11.80 2.04
CA GLN A 45 16.40 -12.82 3.07
C GLN A 45 15.77 -14.18 2.72
N ILE A 46 14.59 -14.19 2.11
CA ILE A 46 13.93 -15.44 1.74
C ILE A 46 14.55 -16.05 0.48
N SER A 47 14.84 -15.21 -0.51
CA SER A 47 15.34 -15.66 -1.82
C SER A 47 16.84 -15.94 -1.82
N GLU A 48 17.59 -15.34 -0.88
CA GLU A 48 19.05 -15.29 -0.87
C GLU A 48 19.61 -14.59 -2.14
N LEU A 49 18.80 -13.74 -2.79
CA LEU A 49 19.14 -12.98 -3.99
C LEU A 49 18.99 -11.49 -3.73
N SER A 50 19.92 -10.68 -4.23
CA SER A 50 19.84 -9.22 -4.09
C SER A 50 18.78 -8.64 -5.03
N ILE A 51 18.04 -7.65 -4.54
CA ILE A 51 17.04 -6.93 -5.33
C ILE A 51 17.69 -5.68 -5.93
N PRO A 52 17.55 -5.47 -7.25
CA PRO A 52 18.02 -4.23 -7.86
C PRO A 52 17.34 -3.00 -7.26
N GLU A 53 18.09 -1.93 -6.98
CA GLU A 53 17.55 -0.68 -6.43
C GLU A 53 16.37 -0.14 -7.25
N LYS A 54 16.40 -0.31 -8.58
CA LYS A 54 15.28 0.05 -9.46
C LYS A 54 13.96 -0.62 -9.05
N ILE A 55 13.97 -1.89 -8.66
CA ILE A 55 12.76 -2.61 -8.23
C ILE A 55 12.21 -2.01 -6.94
N ILE A 56 13.10 -1.65 -6.00
CA ILE A 56 12.70 -0.96 -4.78
C ILE A 56 12.05 0.38 -5.11
N GLN A 57 12.60 1.16 -6.05
CA GLN A 57 11.99 2.41 -6.50
C GLN A 57 10.62 2.19 -7.17
N ASP A 58 10.51 1.19 -8.05
CA ASP A 58 9.26 0.83 -8.71
C ASP A 58 8.18 0.44 -7.66
N TRP A 59 8.56 -0.29 -6.61
CA TRP A 59 7.67 -0.63 -5.49
C TRP A 59 7.22 0.59 -4.67
N LYS A 60 8.11 1.57 -4.44
CA LYS A 60 7.71 2.82 -3.77
C LYS A 60 6.64 3.57 -4.56
N ILE A 61 6.85 3.69 -5.88
CA ILE A 61 5.91 4.33 -6.79
C ILE A 61 4.57 3.58 -6.79
N LEU A 62 4.61 2.25 -6.80
CA LEU A 62 3.41 1.41 -6.78
C LEU A 62 2.64 1.58 -5.47
N PHE A 63 3.30 1.48 -4.32
CA PHE A 63 2.67 1.68 -3.02
C PHE A 63 2.02 3.07 -2.92
N ALA A 64 2.73 4.12 -3.32
CA ALA A 64 2.21 5.49 -3.31
C ALA A 64 0.97 5.63 -4.21
N SER A 65 0.99 5.03 -5.41
CA SER A 65 -0.10 5.12 -6.37
C SER A 65 -1.34 4.37 -5.89
N ILE A 66 -1.18 3.15 -5.36
CA ILE A 66 -2.27 2.39 -4.73
C ILE A 66 -2.86 3.18 -3.58
N ARG A 67 -2.02 3.78 -2.72
CA ARG A 67 -2.48 4.57 -1.58
C ARG A 67 -3.32 5.78 -1.98
N ILE A 68 -2.94 6.50 -3.05
CA ILE A 68 -3.70 7.65 -3.53
C ILE A 68 -5.11 7.22 -3.98
N VAL A 69 -5.21 6.10 -4.70
CA VAL A 69 -6.50 5.56 -5.16
C VAL A 69 -7.36 5.13 -3.98
N ASP A 70 -6.78 4.32 -3.09
CA ASP A 70 -7.43 3.84 -1.86
C ASP A 70 -7.94 5.00 -0.99
N HIS A 71 -7.10 6.00 -0.72
CA HIS A 71 -7.49 7.20 0.01
C HIS A 71 -8.70 7.91 -0.62
N LYS A 72 -8.77 7.98 -1.95
CA LYS A 72 -9.92 8.60 -2.62
C LYS A 72 -11.19 7.76 -2.47
N ILE A 73 -11.09 6.44 -2.61
CA ILE A 73 -12.21 5.51 -2.40
C ILE A 73 -12.76 5.66 -0.97
N ASP A 74 -11.88 5.75 0.03
CA ASP A 74 -12.23 5.91 1.45
C ASP A 74 -13.01 7.19 1.76
N HIS A 75 -12.75 8.27 1.01
CA HIS A 75 -13.41 9.55 1.22
C HIS A 75 -14.76 9.68 0.49
N ILE A 76 -15.14 8.69 -0.33
CA ILE A 76 -16.42 8.66 -1.03
C ILE A 76 -17.40 7.75 -0.29
N VAL A 77 -18.18 8.35 0.62
CA VAL A 77 -19.19 7.62 1.42
C VAL A 77 -20.36 7.13 0.55
N GLU A 78 -20.82 7.95 -0.39
CA GLU A 78 -21.97 7.65 -1.24
C GLU A 78 -21.64 6.54 -2.25
N ILE A 79 -22.38 5.42 -2.16
CA ILE A 79 -22.11 4.20 -2.93
C ILE A 79 -22.08 4.47 -4.43
N GLU A 80 -23.06 5.20 -4.97
CA GLU A 80 -23.16 5.49 -6.39
C GLU A 80 -22.01 6.35 -6.91
N LYS A 81 -21.51 7.29 -6.10
CA LYS A 81 -20.32 8.09 -6.45
C LYS A 81 -19.06 7.24 -6.41
N ARG A 82 -18.92 6.38 -5.40
CA ARG A 82 -17.74 5.50 -5.25
C ARG A 82 -17.68 4.48 -6.38
N GLN A 83 -18.82 3.91 -6.77
CA GLN A 83 -18.91 2.97 -7.89
C GLN A 83 -18.57 3.65 -9.22
N ARG A 84 -19.03 4.88 -9.46
CA ARG A 84 -18.62 5.67 -10.63
C ARG A 84 -17.13 5.93 -10.64
N PHE A 85 -16.56 6.36 -9.52
CA PHE A 85 -15.12 6.54 -9.39
C PHE A 85 -14.34 5.26 -9.68
N ILE A 86 -14.74 4.12 -9.11
CA ILE A 86 -14.13 2.81 -9.38
C ILE A 86 -14.27 2.42 -10.86
N GLN A 87 -15.39 2.74 -11.51
CA GLN A 87 -15.59 2.50 -12.94
C GLN A 87 -14.68 3.37 -13.81
N GLU A 88 -14.40 4.62 -13.43
CA GLU A 88 -13.46 5.51 -14.13
C GLU A 88 -12.04 4.92 -14.07
N ILE A 89 -11.56 4.54 -12.88
CA ILE A 89 -10.26 3.86 -12.73
C ILE A 89 -10.25 2.54 -13.49
N SER A 90 -11.32 1.75 -13.42
CA SER A 90 -11.41 0.49 -14.14
C SER A 90 -11.37 0.67 -15.66
N SER A 91 -11.98 1.74 -16.17
CA SER A 91 -11.96 2.07 -17.60
C SER A 91 -10.55 2.45 -18.06
N PHE A 92 -9.83 3.22 -17.24
CA PHE A 92 -8.42 3.54 -17.46
C PHE A 92 -7.55 2.28 -17.47
N LEU A 93 -7.70 1.37 -16.49
CA LEU A 93 -6.93 0.12 -16.43
C LEU A 93 -7.22 -0.80 -17.62
N LYS A 94 -8.44 -0.72 -18.19
CA LYS A 94 -8.82 -1.35 -19.46
C LYS A 94 -8.36 -0.58 -20.71
N ARG A 95 -7.44 0.37 -20.54
CA ARG A 95 -6.78 1.14 -21.61
C ARG A 95 -7.72 2.07 -22.38
N ASN A 96 -8.84 2.47 -21.76
CA ASN A 96 -9.69 3.53 -22.32
C ASN A 96 -9.12 4.90 -21.93
N VAL A 97 -9.34 5.90 -22.77
CA VAL A 97 -8.94 7.29 -22.48
C VAL A 97 -9.85 7.84 -21.39
N VAL A 98 -9.26 8.21 -20.26
CA VAL A 98 -9.94 8.84 -19.12
C VAL A 98 -9.15 10.08 -18.72
N ASP A 99 -9.84 11.19 -18.50
CA ASP A 99 -9.23 12.45 -18.10
C ASP A 99 -9.27 12.63 -16.57
N PHE A 100 -8.08 12.63 -15.96
CA PHE A 100 -7.90 12.87 -14.52
C PHE A 100 -7.31 14.26 -14.22
N SER A 101 -7.24 15.17 -15.21
CA SER A 101 -6.54 16.47 -15.09
C SER A 101 -7.08 17.38 -13.98
N ASN A 102 -8.33 17.17 -13.56
CA ASN A 102 -8.98 17.87 -12.46
C ASN A 102 -8.46 17.44 -11.07
N ASP A 103 -7.68 16.37 -10.99
CA ASP A 103 -7.17 15.79 -9.76
C ASP A 103 -5.68 15.41 -9.92
N LYS A 104 -4.80 16.34 -9.54
CA LYS A 104 -3.35 16.22 -9.80
C LYS A 104 -2.70 15.02 -9.12
N ASP A 105 -3.19 14.62 -7.95
CA ASP A 105 -2.66 13.44 -7.25
C ASP A 105 -3.11 12.15 -7.95
N LEU A 106 -4.38 12.10 -8.38
CA LEU A 106 -4.88 10.96 -9.14
C LEU A 106 -4.20 10.84 -10.51
N GLU A 107 -4.07 11.95 -11.24
CA GLU A 107 -3.37 12.02 -12.52
C GLU A 107 -1.94 11.47 -12.39
N ARG A 108 -1.22 11.89 -11.33
CA ARG A 108 0.11 11.37 -11.03
C ARG A 108 0.09 9.87 -10.74
N ALA A 109 -0.85 9.39 -9.92
CA ALA A 109 -0.98 7.97 -9.59
C ALA A 109 -1.25 7.12 -10.85
N MET A 110 -2.13 7.58 -11.74
CA MET A 110 -2.46 6.88 -12.98
C MET A 110 -1.28 6.88 -13.96
N SER A 111 -0.59 8.03 -14.11
CA SER A 111 0.63 8.12 -14.91
C SER A 111 1.74 7.19 -14.39
N ASN A 112 1.92 7.12 -13.07
CA ASN A 112 2.85 6.19 -12.44
C ASN A 112 2.51 4.72 -12.74
N ILE A 113 1.23 4.35 -12.68
CA ILE A 113 0.76 3.00 -13.02
C ILE A 113 1.08 2.67 -14.49
N GLU A 114 0.91 3.62 -15.42
CA GLU A 114 1.33 3.46 -16.82
C GLU A 114 2.84 3.26 -16.96
N ILE A 115 3.66 4.10 -16.31
CA ILE A 115 5.12 3.99 -16.35
C ILE A 115 5.59 2.64 -15.80
N LEU A 116 5.02 2.20 -14.67
CA LEU A 116 5.32 0.90 -14.08
C LEU A 116 4.94 -0.26 -15.02
N SER A 117 3.76 -0.18 -15.65
CA SER A 117 3.33 -1.20 -16.60
C SER A 117 4.25 -1.28 -17.83
N ALA A 118 4.78 -0.14 -18.31
CA ALA A 118 5.68 -0.10 -19.46
C ALA A 118 6.99 -0.85 -19.21
N ASN A 119 7.40 -0.97 -17.94
CA ASN A 119 8.59 -1.70 -17.52
C ASN A 119 8.39 -3.23 -17.40
N LEU A 120 7.15 -3.71 -17.46
CA LEU A 120 6.83 -5.14 -17.41
C LEU A 120 6.91 -5.78 -18.80
N LYS A 121 7.09 -7.11 -18.85
CA LYS A 121 6.97 -7.88 -20.11
C LYS A 121 5.52 -7.92 -20.59
N ASP A 122 5.28 -8.07 -21.89
CA ASP A 122 3.93 -7.96 -22.47
C ASP A 122 2.88 -8.91 -21.83
N GLY A 123 3.27 -10.13 -21.44
CA GLY A 123 2.38 -11.03 -20.69
C GLY A 123 2.17 -10.66 -19.21
N GLN A 124 3.07 -9.89 -18.61
CA GLN A 124 2.96 -9.42 -17.22
C GLN A 124 2.13 -8.12 -17.14
N LYS A 125 2.05 -7.34 -18.21
CA LYS A 125 1.25 -6.10 -18.28
C LYS A 125 -0.24 -6.36 -18.06
N GLU A 126 -0.80 -7.32 -18.79
CA GLU A 126 -2.21 -7.68 -18.64
C GLU A 126 -2.50 -8.21 -17.23
N ILE A 127 -1.63 -9.08 -16.69
CA ILE A 127 -1.74 -9.59 -15.32
C ILE A 127 -1.69 -8.44 -14.30
N PHE A 128 -0.80 -7.47 -14.50
CA PHE A 128 -0.68 -6.30 -13.62
C PHE A 128 -1.99 -5.50 -13.57
N TYR A 129 -2.60 -5.22 -14.72
CA TYR A 129 -3.87 -4.51 -14.78
C TYR A 129 -5.04 -5.33 -14.22
N ASP A 130 -5.09 -6.62 -14.50
CA ASP A 130 -6.11 -7.53 -13.95
C ASP A 130 -6.06 -7.58 -12.42
N LEU A 131 -4.86 -7.67 -11.83
CA LEU A 131 -4.70 -7.66 -10.38
C LEU A 131 -5.15 -6.32 -9.77
N LEU A 132 -4.84 -5.19 -10.39
CA LEU A 132 -5.32 -3.86 -9.94
C LEU A 132 -6.85 -3.77 -10.02
N LEU A 133 -7.46 -4.26 -11.10
CA LEU A 133 -8.91 -4.34 -11.24
C LEU A 133 -9.54 -5.23 -10.15
N ASP A 134 -8.91 -6.35 -9.83
CA ASP A 134 -9.39 -7.24 -8.78
C ASP A 134 -9.30 -6.62 -7.39
N ILE A 135 -8.24 -5.86 -7.10
CA ILE A 135 -8.14 -5.05 -5.87
C ILE A 135 -9.35 -4.11 -5.79
N LEU A 136 -9.61 -3.29 -6.82
CA LEU A 136 -10.74 -2.35 -6.81
C LEU A 136 -12.09 -3.03 -6.55
N LYS A 137 -12.32 -4.20 -7.16
CA LYS A 137 -13.54 -4.99 -6.93
C LYS A 137 -13.64 -5.48 -5.50
N ILE A 138 -12.53 -5.92 -4.90
CA ILE A 138 -12.50 -6.42 -3.53
C ILE A 138 -12.67 -5.25 -2.55
N THR A 139 -11.99 -4.13 -2.77
CA THR A 139 -12.16 -2.92 -1.96
C THR A 139 -13.64 -2.51 -1.93
N GLU A 140 -14.34 -2.46 -3.07
CA GLU A 140 -15.78 -2.14 -3.07
C GLU A 140 -16.60 -3.17 -2.27
N LYS A 141 -16.28 -4.47 -2.39
CA LYS A 141 -16.94 -5.52 -1.58
C LYS A 141 -16.70 -5.31 -0.09
N ILE A 142 -15.49 -4.97 0.33
CA ILE A 142 -15.13 -4.64 1.71
C ILE A 142 -15.99 -3.48 2.22
N LYS A 143 -16.14 -2.40 1.45
CA LYS A 143 -16.91 -1.20 1.85
C LYS A 143 -18.40 -1.50 2.10
N VAL A 144 -18.98 -2.48 1.41
CA VAL A 144 -20.40 -2.83 1.54
C VAL A 144 -20.67 -4.08 2.37
N GLU A 145 -19.63 -4.77 2.84
CA GLU A 145 -19.78 -6.02 3.59
C GLU A 145 -20.28 -5.76 5.02
N GLU A 146 -21.21 -6.61 5.46
CA GLU A 146 -21.86 -6.54 6.78
C GLU A 146 -21.53 -7.76 7.65
N ASP A 147 -21.12 -8.87 7.03
CA ASP A 147 -20.64 -10.06 7.72
C ASP A 147 -19.16 -9.86 8.15
N PRO A 148 -18.86 -9.86 9.47
CA PRO A 148 -17.51 -9.65 9.96
C PRO A 148 -16.51 -10.75 9.56
N GLU A 149 -16.93 -12.00 9.41
CA GLU A 149 -16.02 -13.08 9.00
C GLU A 149 -15.65 -12.91 7.52
N LYS A 150 -16.66 -12.62 6.69
CA LYS A 150 -16.45 -12.36 5.27
C LYS A 150 -15.65 -11.08 5.01
N LEU A 151 -15.83 -10.05 5.83
CA LEU A 151 -15.00 -8.85 5.79
C LEU A 151 -13.52 -9.20 5.99
N VAL A 152 -13.19 -10.03 7.00
CA VAL A 152 -11.82 -10.48 7.25
C VAL A 152 -11.26 -11.28 6.07
N ASP A 153 -12.06 -12.18 5.48
CA ASP A 153 -11.63 -12.96 4.32
C ASP A 153 -11.37 -12.07 3.09
N LEU A 154 -12.20 -11.06 2.86
CA LEU A 154 -12.01 -10.08 1.79
C LEU A 154 -10.75 -9.23 2.02
N THR A 155 -10.53 -8.72 3.24
CA THR A 155 -9.32 -7.97 3.62
C THR A 155 -8.05 -8.81 3.39
N ARG A 156 -8.08 -10.09 3.76
CA ARG A 156 -6.96 -11.02 3.50
C ARG A 156 -6.75 -11.25 2.01
N LEU A 157 -7.84 -11.41 1.25
CA LEU A 157 -7.77 -11.60 -0.19
C LEU A 157 -7.15 -10.38 -0.89
N GLU A 158 -7.56 -9.17 -0.50
CA GLU A 158 -6.99 -7.91 -1.00
C GLU A 158 -5.48 -7.84 -0.74
N GLY A 159 -5.04 -8.15 0.48
CA GLY A 159 -3.62 -8.19 0.84
C GLY A 159 -2.84 -9.21 0.02
N GLN A 160 -3.41 -10.40 -0.21
CA GLN A 160 -2.80 -11.42 -1.06
C GLN A 160 -2.63 -10.96 -2.52
N ILE A 161 -3.67 -10.37 -3.10
CA ILE A 161 -3.65 -9.91 -4.50
C ILE A 161 -2.65 -8.76 -4.62
N THR A 162 -2.67 -7.84 -3.67
CA THR A 162 -1.68 -6.76 -3.56
C THR A 162 -0.25 -7.31 -3.60
N SER A 163 0.09 -8.30 -2.78
CA SER A 163 1.43 -8.91 -2.80
C SER A 163 1.82 -9.53 -4.15
N ARG A 164 0.86 -10.11 -4.88
CA ARG A 164 1.12 -10.67 -6.22
C ARG A 164 1.54 -9.61 -7.24
N ILE A 165 1.08 -8.38 -7.09
CA ILE A 165 1.48 -7.27 -7.96
C ILE A 165 2.98 -6.99 -7.79
N PHE A 166 3.48 -6.91 -6.56
CA PHE A 166 4.90 -6.66 -6.28
C PHE A 166 5.81 -7.74 -6.86
N ILE A 167 5.36 -9.00 -6.82
CA ILE A 167 6.08 -10.15 -7.37
C ILE A 167 6.33 -10.01 -8.89
N LEU A 168 5.43 -9.34 -9.64
CA LEU A 168 5.59 -9.19 -11.09
C LEU A 168 6.86 -8.43 -11.49
N PHE A 169 7.35 -7.56 -10.60
CA PHE A 169 8.55 -6.76 -10.81
C PHE A 169 9.84 -7.52 -10.49
N LEU A 170 9.77 -8.69 -9.86
CA LEU A 170 10.97 -9.44 -9.53
C LEU A 170 11.69 -9.95 -10.81
N PRO A 171 13.03 -9.85 -10.86
CA PRO A 171 13.82 -10.40 -11.96
C PRO A 171 13.59 -11.90 -12.16
N GLU A 172 13.86 -12.40 -13.37
CA GLU A 172 13.65 -13.82 -13.71
C GLU A 172 14.48 -14.79 -12.85
N GLU A 173 15.66 -14.37 -12.38
CA GLU A 173 16.48 -15.17 -11.46
C GLU A 173 15.74 -15.57 -10.18
N PHE A 174 14.80 -14.73 -9.69
CA PHE A 174 13.96 -15.07 -8.56
C PHE A 174 13.01 -16.21 -8.89
N LYS A 175 12.44 -16.21 -10.10
CA LYS A 175 11.52 -17.26 -10.57
C LYS A 175 12.24 -18.59 -10.82
N LEU A 176 13.51 -18.53 -11.19
CA LEU A 176 14.37 -19.69 -11.41
C LEU A 176 14.96 -20.26 -10.10
N SER A 177 14.91 -19.50 -9.01
CA SER A 177 15.39 -19.95 -7.70
C SER A 177 14.56 -21.09 -7.13
N ASN A 178 15.22 -22.06 -6.50
CA ASN A 178 14.55 -23.12 -5.73
C ASN A 178 13.77 -22.59 -4.51
N LYS A 179 14.00 -21.32 -4.12
CA LYS A 179 13.26 -20.63 -3.06
C LYS A 179 12.01 -19.90 -3.55
N TYR A 180 11.75 -19.85 -4.86
CA TYR A 180 10.66 -19.05 -5.42
C TYR A 180 9.30 -19.37 -4.79
N ASN A 181 8.92 -20.64 -4.68
CA ASN A 181 7.66 -21.04 -4.06
C ASN A 181 7.55 -20.61 -2.59
N LYS A 182 8.66 -20.69 -1.86
CA LYS A 182 8.74 -20.24 -0.47
C LYS A 182 8.59 -18.71 -0.37
N LEU A 183 9.19 -17.97 -1.31
CA LEU A 183 9.03 -16.52 -1.43
C LEU A 183 7.58 -16.13 -1.72
N ILE A 184 6.94 -16.75 -2.71
CA ILE A 184 5.54 -16.49 -3.06
C ILE A 184 4.62 -16.76 -1.87
N HIS A 185 4.81 -17.88 -1.17
CA HIS A 185 4.02 -18.21 0.02
C HIS A 185 4.21 -17.16 1.12
N ALA A 186 5.45 -16.80 1.42
CA ALA A 186 5.78 -15.81 2.44
C ALA A 186 5.18 -14.44 2.13
N LEU A 187 5.34 -13.94 0.90
CA LEU A 187 4.81 -12.65 0.49
C LEU A 187 3.29 -12.63 0.50
N THR A 188 2.64 -13.71 0.03
CA THR A 188 1.18 -13.86 0.10
C THR A 188 0.68 -13.74 1.53
N ARG A 189 1.34 -14.41 2.48
CA ARG A 189 0.99 -14.32 3.89
C ARG A 189 1.28 -12.93 4.45
N LEU A 190 2.40 -12.32 4.10
CA LEU A 190 2.77 -10.99 4.57
C LEU A 190 1.72 -9.94 4.16
N GLY A 191 1.24 -9.99 2.91
CA GLY A 191 0.14 -9.12 2.45
C GLY A 191 -1.14 -9.32 3.25
N ARG A 192 -1.53 -10.58 3.50
CA ARG A 192 -2.70 -10.89 4.35
C ARG A 192 -2.55 -10.34 5.75
N VAL A 193 -1.37 -10.49 6.38
CA VAL A 193 -1.14 -9.95 7.72
C VAL A 193 -1.16 -8.43 7.69
N GLY A 194 -0.52 -7.80 6.71
CA GLY A 194 -0.49 -6.35 6.54
C GLY A 194 -1.88 -5.74 6.54
N ASN A 195 -2.74 -6.17 5.61
CA ASN A 195 -4.12 -5.67 5.52
C ASN A 195 -4.96 -6.04 6.75
N SER A 196 -4.80 -7.26 7.30
CA SER A 196 -5.58 -7.64 8.50
C SER A 196 -5.18 -6.84 9.74
N PHE A 197 -3.89 -6.54 9.90
CA PHE A 197 -3.40 -5.74 11.00
C PHE A 197 -3.81 -4.28 10.88
N ASP A 198 -3.78 -3.75 9.66
CA ASP A 198 -4.31 -2.42 9.35
C ASP A 198 -5.79 -2.32 9.74
N SER A 199 -6.64 -3.18 9.18
CA SER A 199 -8.07 -3.21 9.53
C SER A 199 -8.32 -3.47 11.02
N PHE A 200 -7.47 -4.23 11.73
CA PHE A 200 -7.58 -4.41 13.18
C PHE A 200 -7.40 -3.09 13.97
N VAL A 201 -6.47 -2.25 13.52
CA VAL A 201 -6.16 -0.95 14.13
C VAL A 201 -7.24 0.06 13.75
N ASP A 202 -7.66 0.07 12.48
CA ASP A 202 -8.47 1.14 11.90
C ASP A 202 -9.98 0.87 11.93
N LEU A 203 -10.42 -0.36 12.25
CA LEU A 203 -11.85 -0.72 12.36
C LEU A 203 -12.72 0.33 13.08
N PRO A 204 -12.30 0.92 14.22
CA PRO A 204 -13.09 1.94 14.89
C PRO A 204 -13.25 3.23 14.08
N LEU A 205 -12.17 3.68 13.43
CA LEU A 205 -12.14 4.90 12.64
C LEU A 205 -12.91 4.73 11.33
N ASP A 206 -12.67 3.62 10.61
CA ASP A 206 -13.34 3.30 9.35
C ASP A 206 -14.86 3.20 9.55
N TYR A 207 -15.28 2.59 10.66
CA TYR A 207 -16.70 2.51 11.01
C TYR A 207 -17.27 3.91 11.35
N ALA A 208 -16.55 4.72 12.14
CA ALA A 208 -16.98 6.08 12.46
C ALA A 208 -17.12 6.96 11.21
N ASN A 209 -16.23 6.77 10.23
CA ASN A 209 -16.23 7.46 8.95
C ASN A 209 -17.19 6.84 7.91
N LYS A 210 -17.95 5.79 8.28
CA LYS A 210 -18.88 5.07 7.40
C LYS A 210 -18.22 4.45 6.16
N GLN A 211 -16.93 4.13 6.25
CA GLN A 211 -16.18 3.46 5.20
C GLN A 211 -16.44 1.95 5.19
N ILE A 212 -16.74 1.39 6.36
CA ILE A 212 -17.15 -0.01 6.53
C ILE A 212 -18.47 -0.07 7.31
N ARG A 213 -19.18 -1.20 7.21
CA ARG A 213 -20.46 -1.40 7.91
C ARG A 213 -20.34 -2.26 9.17
N VAL A 214 -19.26 -3.01 9.30
CA VAL A 214 -19.01 -3.90 10.44
C VAL A 214 -18.63 -3.10 11.68
N ARG A 215 -19.36 -3.30 12.79
CA ARG A 215 -19.14 -2.58 14.05
C ARG A 215 -17.80 -2.98 14.71
N PRO A 216 -17.10 -2.03 15.36
CA PRO A 216 -15.81 -2.28 16.00
C PRO A 216 -15.94 -2.87 17.41
N ASN A 217 -16.75 -3.92 17.57
CA ASN A 217 -16.82 -4.64 18.85
C ASN A 217 -15.58 -5.53 19.05
N VAL A 218 -15.36 -5.98 20.29
CA VAL A 218 -14.19 -6.79 20.65
C VAL A 218 -14.09 -8.06 19.80
N LEU A 219 -15.20 -8.77 19.57
CA LEU A 219 -15.21 -10.01 18.80
C LEU A 219 -14.76 -9.77 17.35
N ASN A 220 -15.32 -8.75 16.69
CA ASN A 220 -14.98 -8.42 15.31
C ASN A 220 -13.51 -8.02 15.16
N ARG A 221 -12.96 -7.26 16.12
CA ARG A 221 -11.52 -6.94 16.15
C ARG A 221 -10.67 -8.19 16.37
N MET A 222 -11.13 -9.11 17.23
CA MET A 222 -10.41 -10.36 17.47
C MET A 222 -10.36 -11.28 16.25
N LEU A 223 -11.32 -11.19 15.32
CA LEU A 223 -11.25 -11.92 14.05
C LEU A 223 -10.04 -11.46 13.20
N PHE A 224 -9.84 -10.14 13.04
CA PHE A 224 -8.66 -9.60 12.36
C PHE A 224 -7.36 -9.96 13.07
N PHE A 225 -7.33 -9.84 14.41
CA PHE A 225 -6.16 -10.24 15.18
C PHE A 225 -5.84 -11.73 15.05
N GLY A 226 -6.87 -12.59 15.04
CA GLY A 226 -6.74 -14.02 14.80
C GLY A 226 -6.16 -14.32 13.42
N ALA A 227 -6.60 -13.60 12.38
CA ALA A 227 -6.01 -13.69 11.04
C ALA A 227 -4.53 -13.28 11.03
N VAL A 228 -4.18 -12.16 11.68
CA VAL A 228 -2.80 -11.68 11.84
C VAL A 228 -1.92 -12.75 12.49
N LEU A 229 -2.38 -13.35 13.60
CA LEU A 229 -1.62 -14.39 14.29
C LEU A 229 -1.48 -15.65 13.44
N SER A 230 -2.56 -16.10 12.80
CA SER A 230 -2.55 -17.32 11.97
C SER A 230 -1.58 -17.19 10.80
N ASP A 231 -1.64 -16.09 10.05
CA ASP A 231 -0.77 -15.87 8.91
C ASP A 231 0.66 -15.53 9.36
N GLY A 232 0.84 -14.74 10.41
CA GLY A 232 2.15 -14.35 10.95
C GLY A 232 2.95 -15.53 11.52
N LEU A 233 2.31 -16.42 12.28
CA LEU A 233 2.95 -17.64 12.80
C LEU A 233 3.37 -18.57 11.65
N SER A 234 2.57 -18.64 10.59
CA SER A 234 2.90 -19.43 9.39
C SER A 234 4.14 -18.87 8.69
N ILE A 235 4.26 -17.55 8.56
CA ILE A 235 5.47 -16.91 8.01
C ILE A 235 6.69 -17.30 8.84
N ILE A 236 6.65 -17.09 10.16
CA ILE A 236 7.80 -17.38 11.06
C ILE A 236 8.23 -18.84 10.91
N LYS A 237 7.27 -19.78 10.90
CA LYS A 237 7.54 -21.21 10.76
C LYS A 237 8.19 -21.55 9.40
N ASP A 238 7.69 -20.96 8.32
CA ASP A 238 8.08 -21.36 6.97
C ASP A 238 9.35 -20.65 6.48
N THR A 239 9.57 -19.41 6.90
CA THR A 239 10.67 -18.58 6.44
C THR A 239 11.85 -18.51 7.39
N GLY A 240 11.61 -18.66 8.70
CA GLY A 240 12.62 -18.33 9.70
C GLY A 240 12.92 -16.84 9.79
N LEU A 241 12.09 -15.98 9.16
CA LEU A 241 12.24 -14.52 9.26
C LEU A 241 12.21 -14.10 10.73
N PHE A 242 13.16 -13.24 11.09
CA PHE A 242 13.25 -12.71 12.45
C PHE A 242 11.97 -11.96 12.80
N ARG A 243 11.44 -12.27 13.99
CA ARG A 243 10.25 -11.63 14.56
C ARG A 243 10.34 -10.09 14.54
N ASP A 244 11.56 -9.56 14.63
CA ASP A 244 11.85 -8.14 14.64
C ASP A 244 11.61 -7.48 13.28
N LEU A 245 11.97 -8.12 12.15
CA LEU A 245 11.72 -7.57 10.81
C LEU A 245 10.24 -7.56 10.45
N ILE A 246 9.53 -8.62 10.86
CA ILE A 246 8.08 -8.69 10.72
C ILE A 246 7.43 -7.57 11.55
N LYS A 247 7.91 -7.36 12.78
CA LYS A 247 7.44 -6.29 13.65
C LYS A 247 7.75 -4.91 13.08
N ASP A 248 8.93 -4.69 12.52
CA ASP A 248 9.35 -3.42 11.93
C ASP A 248 8.50 -3.10 10.70
N PHE A 249 8.25 -4.07 9.82
CA PHE A 249 7.30 -3.93 8.71
C PHE A 249 5.92 -3.47 9.20
N PHE A 250 5.38 -4.11 10.25
CA PHE A 250 4.08 -3.71 10.80
C PHE A 250 4.10 -2.34 11.48
N MET A 251 5.17 -1.99 12.16
CA MET A 251 5.32 -0.68 12.80
C MET A 251 5.42 0.42 11.75
N GLU A 252 6.09 0.18 10.64
CA GLU A 252 6.18 1.11 9.51
C GLU A 252 4.83 1.27 8.82
N VAL A 253 4.16 0.18 8.47
CA VAL A 253 2.79 0.20 7.92
C VAL A 253 1.86 0.95 8.87
N LYS A 254 1.86 0.63 10.17
CA LYS A 254 1.02 1.34 11.15
C LYS A 254 1.35 2.83 11.30
N ALA A 255 2.63 3.20 11.31
CA ALA A 255 3.04 4.61 11.39
C ALA A 255 2.60 5.40 10.14
N THR A 256 2.57 4.73 8.99
CA THR A 256 2.01 5.22 7.72
C THR A 256 0.55 5.62 7.86
N ILE A 257 -0.20 4.81 8.59
CA ILE A 257 -1.66 4.88 8.71
C ILE A 257 -2.09 5.83 9.84
N LYS A 258 -1.47 5.72 11.04
CA LYS A 258 -1.76 6.59 12.19
C LYS A 258 -1.38 8.06 12.01
N GLY A 259 -0.37 8.38 11.18
CA GLY A 259 -0.01 9.76 10.88
C GLY A 259 -1.16 10.60 10.29
N ASN A 260 -2.23 9.95 9.84
CA ASN A 260 -3.41 10.56 9.23
C ASN A 260 -4.68 10.50 10.09
N SER A 261 -4.70 9.76 11.21
CA SER A 261 -5.85 9.72 12.11
C SER A 261 -5.87 10.84 13.15
N GLU A 262 -4.75 11.57 13.30
CA GLU A 262 -4.57 12.63 14.30
C GLU A 262 -4.76 14.06 13.75
N LYS A 263 -5.42 14.22 12.58
CA LYS A 263 -5.77 15.54 12.02
C LYS A 263 -7.16 15.56 11.41
#